data_AF-A0A9E0X6Z4-F1
#
_entry.id   AF-A0A9E0X6Z4-F1
#
_cell.length_a   1.000
_cell.length_b   1.000
_cell.length_c   1.000
_cell.angle_alpha   90.00
_cell.angle_beta   90.00
_cell.angle_gamma   90.00
#
_symmetry.space_group_name_H-M   'P 1'
#
loop_
_entity.id
_entity.type
_entity.pdbx_description
1 polymer ?
#
loop_
_entity_poly.entity_id
_entity_poly.type
_entity_poly.pdbx_seq_one_letter_code
_entity_poly.pdbx_strand_id
1 'polypeptide(L)'
;MSRASDVLGLSAPVWLSGKTYYPGEVVKSPADRYQTYVRTSVAGAGAIDPSADTSNYVPFGARAIKSIQRGVMAGNATATITAVAPSKTELRCLGSIGQWASVDGANRGAIAARIALTNATTITSTMQGLESSNGTVSWELTEYF
;
A
#
# COMPACT_ATOMS: atom_id res chain seq x y z
N MET A 1 -20.09 32.37 4.95
CA MET A 1 -19.15 31.52 5.70
C MET A 1 -18.34 30.74 4.68
N SER A 2 -17.00 30.83 4.71
CA SER A 2 -16.16 29.96 3.89
C SER A 2 -16.38 28.51 4.33
N ARG A 3 -16.31 27.58 3.37
CA ARG A 3 -16.48 26.16 3.66
C ARG A 3 -15.19 25.66 4.33
N ALA A 4 -15.29 24.63 5.16
CA ALA A 4 -14.11 24.00 5.76
C ALA A 4 -13.08 23.53 4.69
N SER A 5 -13.54 23.23 3.47
CA SER A 5 -12.71 22.93 2.30
C SER A 5 -11.76 24.07 1.91
N ASP A 6 -12.15 25.32 2.18
CA ASP A 6 -11.40 26.51 1.77
C ASP A 6 -10.18 26.75 2.68
N VAL A 7 -10.18 26.14 3.88
CA VAL A 7 -9.17 26.33 4.92
C VAL A 7 -8.36 25.07 5.19
N LEU A 8 -8.98 23.87 5.15
CA LEU A 8 -8.37 22.63 5.62
C LEU A 8 -7.98 21.66 4.51
N GLY A 9 -8.54 21.80 3.32
CA GLY A 9 -8.24 20.91 2.21
C GLY A 9 -7.26 21.57 1.27
N LEU A 10 -5.95 21.49 1.55
CA LEU A 10 -4.82 21.80 0.64
C LEU A 10 -5.28 22.57 -0.60
N SER A 11 -5.08 23.89 -0.64
CA SER A 11 -5.65 24.87 -1.60
C SER A 11 -5.55 24.54 -3.10
N ALA A 12 -4.95 23.40 -3.46
CA ALA A 12 -5.05 22.74 -4.75
C ALA A 12 -6.49 22.69 -5.29
N PRO A 13 -6.72 23.22 -6.50
CA PRO A 13 -8.01 23.13 -7.17
C PRO A 13 -8.29 21.71 -7.65
N VAL A 14 -9.57 21.41 -7.89
CA VAL A 14 -9.97 20.17 -8.56
C VAL A 14 -9.46 20.17 -10.00
N TRP A 15 -8.95 19.04 -10.47
CA TRP A 15 -8.57 18.86 -11.86
C TRP A 15 -9.80 18.95 -12.79
N LEU A 16 -9.62 19.59 -13.93
CA LEU A 16 -10.63 19.87 -14.93
C LEU A 16 -10.10 19.43 -16.30
N SER A 17 -10.89 18.64 -17.00
CA SER A 17 -10.55 18.19 -18.34
C SER A 17 -10.36 19.38 -19.30
N GLY A 18 -9.35 19.31 -20.16
CA GLY A 18 -9.03 20.32 -21.16
C GLY A 18 -8.29 21.56 -20.63
N LYS A 19 -8.17 21.75 -19.32
CA LYS A 19 -7.41 22.87 -18.75
C LYS A 19 -5.91 22.64 -18.91
N THR A 20 -5.15 23.68 -19.26
CA THR A 20 -3.68 23.63 -19.23
C THR A 20 -3.17 23.67 -17.79
N TYR A 21 -2.29 22.74 -17.46
CA TYR A 21 -1.59 22.68 -16.18
C TYR A 21 -0.09 22.84 -16.39
N TYR A 22 0.58 23.53 -15.46
CA TYR A 22 2.02 23.77 -15.49
C TYR A 22 2.79 22.77 -14.62
N PRO A 23 4.07 22.51 -14.89
CA PRO A 23 4.90 21.67 -14.03
C PRO A 23 4.89 22.18 -12.58
N GLY A 24 4.75 21.29 -11.61
CA GLY A 24 4.68 21.61 -10.18
C GLY A 24 3.29 22.00 -9.68
N GLU A 25 2.30 22.21 -10.57
CA GLU A 25 0.94 22.48 -10.12
C GLU A 25 0.31 21.27 -9.44
N VAL A 26 -0.25 21.50 -8.25
CA VAL A 26 -0.97 20.49 -7.48
C VAL A 26 -2.46 20.61 -7.73
N VAL A 27 -3.09 19.49 -8.05
CA VAL A 27 -4.53 19.38 -8.33
C VAL A 27 -5.13 18.20 -7.57
N LYS A 28 -6.44 18.23 -7.35
CA LYS A 28 -7.18 17.09 -6.78
C LYS A 28 -7.81 16.28 -7.90
N SER A 29 -7.55 14.98 -7.96
CA SER A 29 -8.15 14.05 -8.94
C SER A 29 -9.60 13.69 -8.54
N PRO A 30 -10.62 14.03 -9.35
CA PRO A 30 -11.98 13.56 -9.13
C PRO A 30 -12.11 12.03 -9.12
N ALA A 31 -11.37 11.33 -9.98
CA ALA A 31 -11.48 9.88 -10.12
C ALA A 31 -10.85 9.12 -8.93
N ASP A 32 -9.91 9.73 -8.21
CA ASP A 32 -9.20 9.13 -7.07
C ASP A 32 -9.57 9.80 -5.74
N ARG A 33 -10.88 10.00 -5.52
CA ARG A 33 -11.46 10.55 -4.28
C ARG A 33 -10.82 11.86 -3.82
N TYR A 34 -10.50 12.75 -4.75
CA TYR A 34 -9.86 14.04 -4.49
C TYR A 34 -8.45 13.94 -3.88
N GLN A 35 -7.76 12.82 -4.07
CA GLN A 35 -6.33 12.72 -3.80
C GLN A 35 -5.58 13.79 -4.57
N THR A 36 -4.59 14.41 -3.93
CA THR A 36 -3.72 15.39 -4.57
C THR A 36 -2.68 14.73 -5.46
N TYR A 37 -2.48 15.31 -6.63
CA TYR A 37 -1.48 14.94 -7.62
C TYR A 37 -0.72 16.19 -8.05
N VAL A 38 0.56 16.03 -8.37
CA VAL A 38 1.39 17.11 -8.91
C VAL A 38 1.75 16.79 -10.36
N ARG A 39 1.67 17.81 -11.23
CA ARG A 39 2.14 17.67 -12.61
C ARG A 39 3.67 17.66 -12.64
N THR A 40 4.27 16.67 -13.27
CA THR A 40 5.74 16.53 -13.36
C THR A 40 6.29 16.81 -14.76
N SER A 41 5.44 16.73 -15.78
CA SER A 41 5.82 17.01 -17.16
C SER A 41 5.67 18.49 -17.52
N VAL A 42 6.16 18.85 -18.72
CA VAL A 42 5.99 20.18 -19.32
C VAL A 42 4.51 20.60 -19.35
N ALA A 43 4.28 21.91 -19.44
CA ALA A 43 2.92 22.46 -19.46
C ALA A 43 2.08 21.83 -20.58
N GLY A 44 0.83 21.48 -20.29
CA GLY A 44 -0.02 20.84 -21.28
C GLY A 44 -1.46 20.68 -20.82
N ALA A 45 -2.33 20.38 -21.78
CA ALA A 45 -3.76 20.17 -21.52
C ALA A 45 -3.97 18.90 -20.67
N GLY A 46 -4.76 19.02 -19.61
CA GLY A 46 -5.24 17.90 -18.81
C GLY A 46 -6.32 17.15 -19.58
N ALA A 47 -5.93 16.27 -20.51
CA ALA A 47 -6.89 15.44 -21.25
C ALA A 47 -7.37 14.23 -20.42
N ILE A 48 -6.48 13.68 -19.59
CA ILE A 48 -6.71 12.49 -18.77
C ILE A 48 -6.63 12.89 -17.29
N ASP A 49 -7.51 12.31 -16.45
CA ASP A 49 -7.49 12.54 -15.00
C ASP A 49 -6.11 12.15 -14.42
N PRO A 50 -5.54 12.93 -13.48
CA PRO A 50 -4.23 12.66 -12.89
C PRO A 50 -4.05 11.24 -12.36
N SER A 51 -5.11 10.57 -11.89
CA SER A 51 -5.01 9.20 -11.38
C SER A 51 -4.80 8.14 -12.47
N ALA A 52 -5.12 8.46 -13.71
CA ALA A 52 -4.93 7.61 -14.88
C ALA A 52 -3.79 8.09 -15.79
N ASP A 53 -3.23 9.27 -15.54
CA ASP A 53 -2.14 9.87 -16.31
C ASP A 53 -0.80 9.77 -15.57
N THR A 54 -0.28 8.54 -15.48
CA THR A 54 1.00 8.24 -14.81
C THR A 54 2.23 8.83 -15.52
N SER A 55 2.07 9.31 -16.75
CA SER A 55 3.14 9.95 -17.53
C SER A 55 3.34 11.42 -17.17
N ASN A 56 2.27 12.10 -16.76
CA ASN A 56 2.31 13.54 -16.49
C ASN A 56 2.07 13.91 -15.03
N TYR A 57 1.50 13.00 -14.23
CA TYR A 57 1.16 13.26 -12.84
C TYR A 57 1.69 12.16 -11.92
N VAL A 58 2.05 12.57 -10.70
CA VAL A 58 2.36 11.66 -9.60
C VAL A 58 1.54 12.03 -8.37
N PRO A 59 1.17 11.06 -7.51
CA PRO A 59 0.52 11.35 -6.24
C PRO A 59 1.37 12.31 -5.39
N PHE A 60 0.72 13.26 -4.74
CA PHE A 60 1.35 14.25 -3.88
C PHE A 60 0.75 14.18 -2.47
N GLY A 61 1.60 14.21 -1.44
CA GLY A 61 1.18 14.13 -0.04
C GLY A 61 0.77 12.72 0.41
N ALA A 62 0.27 12.64 1.64
CA ALA A 62 -0.23 11.38 2.19
C ALA A 62 -1.56 10.98 1.54
N ARG A 63 -1.76 9.68 1.33
CA ARG A 63 -3.04 9.11 0.90
C ARG A 63 -3.91 8.79 2.11
N ALA A 64 -5.22 8.97 1.96
CA ALA A 64 -6.16 8.50 2.96
C ALA A 64 -6.14 6.97 3.03
N ILE A 65 -6.05 6.44 4.25
CA ILE A 65 -6.11 5.00 4.51
C ILE A 65 -7.58 4.56 4.42
N LYS A 66 -7.84 3.57 3.58
CA LYS A 66 -9.15 2.94 3.40
C LYS A 66 -9.39 1.86 4.44
N SER A 67 -8.39 0.99 4.66
CA SER A 67 -8.49 -0.07 5.66
C SER A 67 -7.11 -0.50 6.17
N ILE A 68 -7.09 -1.05 7.38
CA ILE A 68 -5.93 -1.73 7.96
C ILE A 68 -6.40 -3.09 8.44
N GLN A 69 -5.74 -4.15 7.99
CA GLN A 69 -5.94 -5.52 8.46
C GLN A 69 -4.64 -6.01 9.08
N ARG A 70 -4.74 -6.77 10.17
CA ARG A 70 -3.58 -7.32 10.89
C ARG A 70 -3.86 -8.75 11.30
N GLY A 71 -2.79 -9.51 11.46
CA GLY A 71 -2.90 -10.88 11.95
C GLY A 71 -1.55 -11.52 12.21
N VAL A 72 -1.63 -12.79 12.63
CA VAL A 72 -0.47 -13.65 12.85
C VAL A 72 -0.72 -14.96 12.11
N MET A 73 0.26 -15.44 11.36
CA MET A 73 0.25 -16.77 10.73
C MET A 73 1.27 -17.67 11.42
N ALA A 74 0.91 -18.93 11.64
CA ALA A 74 1.80 -19.95 12.19
C ALA A 74 2.43 -20.77 11.05
N GLY A 75 3.74 -20.82 11.01
CA GLY A 75 4.53 -21.57 10.03
C GLY A 75 4.32 -21.12 8.59
N ASN A 76 4.37 -22.09 7.67
CA ASN A 76 4.01 -21.90 6.26
C ASN A 76 2.48 -21.98 6.14
N ALA A 77 1.81 -20.83 6.13
CA ALA A 77 0.35 -20.76 6.13
C ALA A 77 -0.19 -19.60 5.29
N THR A 78 -1.50 -19.59 5.09
CA THR A 78 -2.23 -18.49 4.46
C THR A 78 -3.19 -17.84 5.46
N ALA A 79 -3.39 -16.53 5.32
CA ALA A 79 -4.43 -15.78 5.99
C ALA A 79 -5.46 -15.29 4.97
N THR A 80 -6.73 -15.53 5.27
CA THR A 80 -7.85 -14.92 4.54
C THR A 80 -8.04 -13.49 5.04
N ILE A 81 -8.10 -12.55 4.11
CA ILE A 81 -8.33 -11.13 4.40
C ILE A 81 -9.61 -10.68 3.67
N THR A 82 -10.18 -9.58 4.14
CA THR A 82 -11.19 -8.85 3.37
C THR A 82 -10.54 -8.32 2.10
N ALA A 83 -11.26 -8.36 0.99
CA ALA A 83 -10.74 -8.00 -0.32
C ALA A 83 -10.16 -6.58 -0.36
N VAL A 84 -8.95 -6.43 -0.90
CA VAL A 84 -8.25 -5.16 -1.12
C VAL A 84 -7.87 -4.98 -2.59
N ALA A 85 -7.59 -3.75 -3.02
CA ALA A 85 -6.96 -3.47 -4.31
C ALA A 85 -5.43 -3.63 -4.21
N PRO A 86 -4.79 -4.65 -4.84
CA PRO A 86 -3.35 -4.90 -4.66
C PRO A 86 -2.47 -3.74 -5.14
N SER A 87 -2.90 -3.00 -6.16
CA SER A 87 -2.19 -1.83 -6.69
C SER A 87 -2.20 -0.62 -5.76
N LYS A 88 -3.02 -0.64 -4.72
CA LYS A 88 -3.20 0.44 -3.73
C LYS A 88 -2.94 -0.03 -2.31
N THR A 89 -2.18 -1.10 -2.14
CA THR A 89 -1.97 -1.74 -0.84
C THR A 89 -0.49 -1.89 -0.53
N GLU A 90 -0.17 -1.75 0.75
CA GLU A 90 1.16 -2.04 1.31
C GLU A 90 1.04 -3.19 2.31
N LEU A 91 1.87 -4.22 2.12
CA LEU A 91 2.01 -5.34 3.05
C LEU A 91 3.31 -5.19 3.85
N ARG A 92 3.22 -5.20 5.17
CA ARG A 92 4.35 -5.09 6.09
C ARG A 92 4.48 -6.33 6.95
N CYS A 93 5.70 -6.87 7.03
CA CYS A 93 6.07 -7.86 8.03
C CYS A 93 6.40 -7.11 9.32
N LEU A 94 5.59 -7.31 10.36
CA LEU A 94 5.79 -6.67 11.66
C LEU A 94 6.83 -7.42 12.52
N GLY A 95 7.17 -8.64 12.12
CA GLY A 95 8.16 -9.47 12.78
C GLY A 95 7.85 -10.95 12.61
N SER A 96 8.88 -11.77 12.74
CA SER A 96 8.74 -13.22 12.81
C SER A 96 9.57 -13.78 13.95
N ILE A 97 9.06 -14.81 14.59
CA ILE A 97 9.80 -15.62 15.56
C ILE A 97 9.70 -17.07 15.14
N GLY A 98 10.80 -17.80 15.27
CA GLY A 98 10.82 -19.21 14.98
C GLY A 98 12.24 -19.74 15.06
N GLN A 99 12.36 -21.02 15.31
CA GLN A 99 13.63 -21.69 15.47
C GLN A 99 13.73 -22.86 14.50
N TRP A 100 14.82 -22.91 13.73
CA TRP A 100 15.21 -24.14 13.06
C TRP A 100 16.05 -24.97 14.03
N ALA A 101 15.86 -26.28 14.01
CA ALA A 101 16.79 -27.24 14.58
C ALA A 101 17.43 -28.00 13.41
N SER A 102 18.59 -28.62 13.59
CA SER A 102 19.01 -29.70 12.71
C SER A 102 18.29 -30.99 13.12
N VAL A 103 18.20 -31.97 12.21
CA VAL A 103 17.68 -33.32 12.48
C VAL A 103 18.24 -33.95 13.78
N ASP A 104 19.52 -33.71 14.08
CA ASP A 104 20.21 -34.25 15.26
C ASP A 104 20.10 -33.34 16.51
N GLY A 105 19.32 -32.25 16.45
CA GLY A 105 19.11 -31.28 17.53
C GLY A 105 20.32 -30.43 17.93
N ALA A 106 21.51 -30.70 17.39
CA ALA A 106 22.78 -30.09 17.77
C ALA A 106 22.94 -28.64 17.29
N ASN A 107 22.38 -28.29 16.13
CA ASN A 107 22.39 -26.93 15.60
C ASN A 107 21.01 -26.31 15.71
N ARG A 108 20.94 -25.06 16.15
CA ARG A 108 19.70 -24.29 16.19
C ARG A 108 19.97 -22.87 15.74
N GLY A 109 19.03 -22.26 15.03
CA GLY A 109 19.15 -20.86 14.65
C GLY A 109 17.83 -20.19 14.30
N ALA A 110 17.91 -18.94 13.86
CA ALA A 110 16.74 -18.12 13.54
C ALA A 110 16.19 -18.46 12.15
N ILE A 111 14.86 -18.40 12.02
CA ILE A 111 14.15 -18.59 10.75
C ILE A 111 13.94 -17.22 10.08
N ALA A 112 14.18 -17.16 8.77
CA ALA A 112 13.72 -16.05 7.94
C ALA A 112 12.27 -16.31 7.50
N ALA A 113 11.39 -15.33 7.72
CA ALA A 113 10.03 -15.34 7.21
C ALA A 113 9.86 -14.34 6.06
N ARG A 114 9.12 -14.74 5.03
CA ARG A 114 8.55 -13.85 4.02
C ARG A 114 7.04 -13.88 4.12
N ILE A 115 6.41 -12.77 3.78
CA ILE A 115 4.97 -12.70 3.55
C ILE A 115 4.73 -12.10 2.17
N ALA A 116 3.68 -12.55 1.50
CA ALA A 116 3.30 -12.09 0.18
C ALA A 116 1.79 -11.91 0.09
N LEU A 117 1.34 -10.80 -0.48
CA LEU A 117 -0.05 -10.63 -0.89
C LEU A 117 -0.23 -11.43 -2.20
N THR A 118 -0.77 -12.63 -2.10
CA THR A 118 -0.87 -13.56 -3.23
C THR A 118 -2.01 -13.17 -4.17
N ASN A 119 -3.09 -12.63 -3.62
CA ASN A 119 -4.20 -12.04 -4.37
C ASN A 119 -4.93 -11.03 -3.47
N ALA A 120 -6.02 -10.46 -3.97
CA ALA A 120 -6.82 -9.45 -3.25
C ALA A 120 -7.37 -9.92 -1.89
N THR A 121 -7.43 -11.23 -1.63
CA THR A 121 -8.07 -11.82 -0.44
C THR A 121 -7.15 -12.75 0.37
N THR A 122 -5.87 -12.87 0.00
CA THR A 122 -4.99 -13.89 0.59
C THR A 122 -3.57 -13.38 0.77
N ILE A 123 -3.07 -13.51 1.99
CA ILE A 123 -1.65 -13.36 2.33
C ILE A 123 -1.07 -14.74 2.57
N THR A 124 0.10 -15.01 2.01
CA THR A 124 0.86 -16.25 2.22
C THR A 124 2.11 -15.96 3.01
N SER A 125 2.39 -16.77 4.02
CA SER A 125 3.66 -16.80 4.74
C SER A 125 4.54 -17.95 4.27
N THR A 126 5.85 -17.72 4.22
CA THR A 126 6.83 -18.80 4.04
C THR A 126 8.00 -18.58 4.98
N MET A 127 8.37 -19.62 5.70
CA MET A 127 9.42 -19.67 6.72
C MET A 127 10.46 -20.69 6.28
N GLN A 128 11.67 -20.23 5.99
CA GLN A 128 12.76 -21.09 5.54
C GLN A 128 13.51 -21.68 6.74
N GLY A 129 13.75 -23.00 6.72
CA GLY A 129 14.37 -23.73 7.82
C GLY A 129 13.41 -24.16 8.93
N LEU A 130 12.10 -23.94 8.76
CA LEU A 130 11.11 -24.35 9.76
C LEU A 130 10.97 -25.89 9.80
N GLU A 131 11.52 -26.53 10.83
CA GLU A 131 11.38 -27.98 11.07
C GLU A 131 10.18 -28.33 11.97
N SER A 132 9.55 -27.35 12.62
CA SER A 132 8.33 -27.53 13.44
C SER A 132 7.36 -26.35 13.33
N SER A 133 6.06 -26.56 13.61
CA SER A 133 4.98 -25.57 13.45
C SER A 133 5.00 -24.37 14.44
N ASN A 134 6.10 -24.15 15.15
CA ASN A 134 6.25 -23.17 16.23
C ASN A 134 6.74 -21.79 15.75
N GLY A 135 7.03 -21.62 14.47
CA GLY A 135 7.29 -20.30 13.88
C GLY A 135 6.01 -19.49 13.72
N THR A 136 6.06 -18.19 13.97
CA THR A 136 4.96 -17.26 13.70
C THR A 136 5.46 -16.01 12.98
N VAL A 137 4.62 -15.42 12.15
CA VAL A 137 4.87 -14.13 11.49
C VAL A 137 3.67 -13.22 11.65
N SER A 138 3.92 -12.01 12.13
CA SER A 138 2.92 -10.97 12.29
C SER A 138 2.94 -10.05 11.07
N TRP A 139 1.76 -9.63 10.62
CA TRP A 139 1.62 -8.83 9.42
C TRP A 139 0.61 -7.69 9.60
N GLU A 140 0.83 -6.63 8.83
CA GLU A 140 -0.11 -5.53 8.62
C GLU A 140 -0.29 -5.30 7.13
N LEU A 141 -1.53 -5.15 6.71
CA LEU A 141 -1.92 -4.79 5.37
C LEU A 141 -2.66 -3.46 5.42
N THR A 142 -2.12 -2.44 4.78
CA THR A 142 -2.75 -1.11 4.68
C THR A 142 -3.21 -0.88 3.25
N GLU A 143 -4.52 -0.71 3.05
CA GLU A 143 -5.10 -0.33 1.77
C GLU A 143 -5.37 1.18 1.75
N TYR A 144 -4.98 1.84 0.67
CA TYR A 144 -5.25 3.24 0.41
C TYR A 144 -6.40 3.40 -0.59
N PHE A 145 -7.04 4.56 -0.55
CA PHE A 145 -8.13 4.88 -1.49
C PHE A 145 -7.70 4.99 -2.94
#